data_AF-A0A832GLD4-F1
#
_entry.id   AF-A0A832GLD4-F1
#
_cell.length_a   1.000
_cell.length_b   1.000
_cell.length_c   1.000
_cell.angle_alpha   90.00
_cell.angle_beta   90.00
_cell.angle_gamma   90.00
#
_symmetry.space_group_name_H-M   'P 1'
#
loop_
_entity.id
_entity.type
_entity.pdbx_description
1 polymer ?
#
loop_
_entity_poly.entity_id
_entity_poly.type
_entity_poly.pdbx_seq_one_letter_code
_entity_poly.pdbx_strand_id
1 'polypeptide(L)'
;MGDYLIRVLPKKFNFRAFGVCLTQAVDEARRLQNLSPVATAALGRALAGVALLSADLKFGKVFMQIKGDGPLKEILAEANHEGHLRGLVRNPQVDLPPKNKKLPVGLAVGQKGFINIIRDYGLKEPYQGSIALVSGEIAEDLAYYLTVSEQVPSACALGVLVDVDGKVLQAGGYLIQKLPEATEEEISYLEEKLRN
;
A
#
# COMPACT_ATOMS: atom_id res chain seq x y z
N MET A 1 -6.02 -21.00 -2.47
CA MET A 1 -5.97 -20.40 -1.12
C MET A 1 -6.66 -19.05 -1.19
N GLY A 2 -7.41 -18.65 -0.15
CA GLY A 2 -8.09 -17.35 -0.11
C GLY A 2 -7.12 -16.21 0.18
N ASP A 3 -7.64 -14.98 0.15
CA ASP A 3 -6.91 -13.79 0.60
C ASP A 3 -6.69 -13.83 2.12
N TYR A 4 -5.56 -13.31 2.60
CA TYR A 4 -5.20 -13.37 4.02
C TYR A 4 -4.19 -12.29 4.41
N LEU A 5 -4.13 -12.00 5.71
CA LEU A 5 -3.15 -11.12 6.33
C LEU A 5 -2.44 -11.87 7.46
N ILE A 6 -1.12 -11.73 7.53
CA ILE A 6 -0.28 -12.26 8.63
C ILE A 6 0.38 -11.12 9.39
N ARG A 7 0.58 -11.34 10.69
CA ARG A 7 1.32 -10.47 11.59
C ARG A 7 2.46 -11.28 12.18
N VAL A 8 3.64 -10.67 12.25
CA VAL A 8 4.87 -11.33 12.69
C VAL A 8 5.57 -10.41 13.68
N LEU A 9 5.84 -10.96 14.86
CA LEU A 9 6.69 -10.35 15.88
C LEU A 9 7.86 -11.32 16.17
N PRO A 10 9.05 -11.09 15.59
CA PRO A 10 10.22 -11.92 15.86
C PRO A 10 10.63 -11.83 17.33
N LYS A 11 11.05 -12.95 17.92
CA LYS A 11 11.52 -12.98 19.33
C LYS A 11 12.92 -12.36 19.52
N LYS A 12 13.72 -12.34 18.46
CA LYS A 12 15.14 -11.98 18.50
C LYS A 12 15.46 -10.64 17.85
N PHE A 13 14.48 -10.01 17.23
CA PHE A 13 14.67 -8.77 16.49
C PHE A 13 13.62 -7.75 16.89
N ASN A 14 14.03 -6.51 17.06
CA ASN A 14 13.16 -5.40 17.43
C ASN A 14 12.42 -4.80 16.21
N PHE A 15 11.72 -5.66 15.49
CA PHE A 15 10.86 -5.26 14.37
C PHE A 15 9.49 -5.91 14.51
N ARG A 16 8.51 -5.31 13.85
CA ARG A 16 7.25 -6.00 13.54
C ARG A 16 7.06 -6.04 12.04
N ALA A 17 6.46 -7.11 11.55
CA ALA A 17 6.20 -7.29 10.13
C ALA A 17 4.76 -7.73 9.88
N PHE A 18 4.23 -7.27 8.76
CA PHE A 18 2.90 -7.60 8.26
C PHE A 18 3.04 -8.09 6.83
N GLY A 19 2.26 -9.09 6.46
CA GLY A 19 2.20 -9.59 5.09
C GLY A 19 0.75 -9.74 4.66
N VAL A 20 0.45 -9.45 3.41
CA VAL A 20 -0.92 -9.56 2.88
C VAL A 20 -0.91 -10.19 1.49
N CYS A 21 -1.89 -11.06 1.24
CA CYS A 21 -2.25 -11.58 -0.07
C CYS A 21 -3.70 -11.19 -0.35
N LEU A 22 -3.92 -10.40 -1.41
CA LEU A 22 -5.22 -9.80 -1.78
C LEU A 22 -5.58 -10.06 -3.24
N THR A 23 -5.11 -11.17 -3.82
CA THR A 23 -5.28 -11.47 -5.24
C THR A 23 -6.76 -11.45 -5.66
N GLN A 24 -7.65 -12.03 -4.83
CA GLN A 24 -9.08 -12.11 -5.15
C GLN A 24 -9.78 -10.76 -5.01
N ALA A 25 -9.51 -10.04 -3.91
CA ALA A 25 -10.08 -8.72 -3.65
C ALA A 25 -9.66 -7.70 -4.73
N VAL A 26 -8.41 -7.76 -5.19
CA VAL A 26 -7.91 -6.86 -6.24
C VAL A 26 -8.51 -7.22 -7.61
N ASP A 27 -8.69 -8.51 -7.94
CA ASP A 27 -9.40 -8.89 -9.17
C ASP A 27 -10.88 -8.52 -9.15
N GLU A 28 -11.54 -8.63 -7.99
CA GLU A 28 -12.91 -8.17 -7.81
C GLU A 28 -13.01 -6.66 -8.03
N ALA A 29 -12.15 -5.87 -7.39
CA ALA A 29 -12.10 -4.42 -7.58
C ALA A 29 -11.84 -4.02 -9.04
N ARG A 30 -10.95 -4.76 -9.73
CA ARG A 30 -10.71 -4.61 -11.17
C ARG A 30 -11.99 -4.81 -11.97
N ARG A 31 -12.71 -5.92 -11.75
CA ARG A 31 -13.94 -6.23 -12.50
C ARG A 31 -15.03 -5.20 -12.24
N LEU A 32 -15.27 -4.83 -10.98
CA LEU A 32 -16.32 -3.88 -10.60
C LEU A 32 -16.13 -2.49 -11.22
N GLN A 33 -14.88 -2.08 -11.47
CA GLN A 33 -14.55 -0.75 -11.98
C GLN A 33 -14.02 -0.76 -13.43
N ASN A 34 -13.99 -1.94 -14.06
CA ASN A 34 -13.40 -2.17 -15.37
C ASN A 34 -11.96 -1.63 -15.48
N LEU A 35 -11.11 -1.82 -14.48
CA LEU A 35 -9.81 -1.16 -14.42
C LEU A 35 -8.87 -1.61 -15.55
N SER A 36 -8.12 -0.66 -16.12
CA SER A 36 -6.97 -0.98 -16.96
C SER A 36 -5.86 -1.68 -16.15
N PRO A 37 -4.88 -2.35 -16.78
CA PRO A 37 -3.81 -3.03 -16.05
C PRO A 37 -3.03 -2.11 -15.11
N VAL A 38 -2.68 -0.89 -15.53
CA VAL A 38 -1.96 0.06 -14.67
C VAL A 38 -2.84 0.61 -13.55
N ALA A 39 -4.13 0.84 -13.80
CA ALA A 39 -5.07 1.24 -12.76
C ALA A 39 -5.29 0.11 -11.73
N THR A 40 -5.33 -1.14 -12.19
CA THR A 40 -5.39 -2.35 -11.35
C THR A 40 -4.17 -2.44 -10.44
N ALA A 41 -2.98 -2.23 -11.00
CA ALA A 41 -1.75 -2.23 -10.21
C ALA A 41 -1.72 -1.11 -9.17
N ALA A 42 -2.14 0.10 -9.53
CA ALA A 42 -2.17 1.24 -8.63
C ALA A 42 -3.20 1.02 -7.48
N LEU A 43 -4.43 0.62 -7.81
CA LEU A 43 -5.45 0.34 -6.80
C LEU A 43 -5.06 -0.85 -5.92
N GLY A 44 -4.53 -1.92 -6.50
CA GLY A 44 -4.13 -3.11 -5.76
C GLY A 44 -3.01 -2.84 -4.76
N ARG A 45 -2.03 -2.00 -5.12
CA ARG A 45 -1.03 -1.51 -4.16
C ARG A 45 -1.67 -0.68 -3.05
N ALA A 46 -2.57 0.25 -3.37
CA ALA A 46 -3.25 1.06 -2.36
C ALA A 46 -4.07 0.19 -1.38
N LEU A 47 -4.82 -0.79 -1.90
CA LEU A 47 -5.59 -1.76 -1.10
C LEU A 47 -4.68 -2.61 -0.19
N ALA A 48 -3.56 -3.11 -0.72
CA ALA A 48 -2.58 -3.82 0.09
C ALA A 48 -1.97 -2.92 1.17
N GLY A 49 -1.67 -1.66 0.84
CA GLY A 49 -1.19 -0.65 1.78
C GLY A 49 -2.16 -0.44 2.94
N VAL A 50 -3.44 -0.14 2.67
CA VAL A 50 -4.42 0.07 3.75
C VAL A 50 -4.70 -1.21 4.54
N ALA A 51 -4.67 -2.39 3.91
CA ALA A 51 -4.80 -3.66 4.62
C ALA A 51 -3.66 -3.85 5.64
N LEU A 52 -2.40 -3.61 5.22
CA LEU A 52 -1.24 -3.66 6.11
C LEU A 52 -1.32 -2.63 7.23
N LEU A 53 -1.77 -1.40 6.94
CA LEU A 53 -1.95 -0.35 7.96
C LEU A 53 -3.08 -0.65 8.95
N SER A 54 -4.10 -1.38 8.51
CA SER A 54 -5.22 -1.82 9.34
C SER A 54 -4.91 -3.02 10.22
N ALA A 55 -3.78 -3.70 9.96
CA ALA A 55 -3.42 -4.96 10.62
C ALA A 55 -3.42 -4.85 12.15
N ASP A 56 -3.02 -3.72 12.73
CA ASP A 56 -2.96 -3.53 14.18
C ASP A 56 -4.16 -2.82 14.78
N LEU A 57 -5.18 -2.49 13.97
CA LEU A 57 -6.40 -1.89 14.50
C LEU A 57 -7.18 -2.89 15.33
N LYS A 58 -7.58 -2.47 16.53
CA LYS A 58 -8.55 -3.20 17.37
C LYS A 58 -9.99 -2.84 17.02
N PHE A 59 -10.20 -1.61 16.54
CA PHE A 59 -11.47 -1.03 16.17
C PHE A 59 -11.24 0.08 15.14
N GLY A 60 -12.29 0.46 14.42
CA GLY A 60 -12.22 1.55 13.43
C GLY A 60 -11.65 1.12 12.07
N LYS A 61 -11.02 2.08 11.38
CA LYS A 61 -10.59 1.96 9.97
C LYS A 61 -9.45 2.91 9.61
N VAL A 62 -8.73 2.54 8.54
CA VAL A 62 -7.73 3.38 7.87
C VAL A 62 -8.25 3.76 6.50
N PHE A 63 -8.18 5.03 6.16
CA PHE A 63 -8.43 5.57 4.83
C PHE A 63 -7.15 6.16 4.26
N MET A 64 -6.87 5.86 3.00
CA MET A 64 -5.75 6.38 2.23
C MET A 64 -6.30 7.09 0.99
N GLN A 65 -5.86 8.32 0.80
CA GLN A 65 -6.09 9.11 -0.41
C GLN A 65 -4.76 9.44 -1.04
N ILE A 66 -4.60 9.06 -2.30
CA ILE A 66 -3.45 9.42 -3.12
C ILE A 66 -3.99 10.30 -4.24
N LYS A 67 -3.51 11.54 -4.31
CA LYS A 67 -3.89 12.47 -5.37
C LYS A 67 -2.62 12.97 -6.03
N GLY A 68 -2.50 12.72 -7.33
CA GLY A 68 -1.34 13.11 -8.12
C GLY A 68 -1.75 13.82 -9.42
N ASP A 69 -0.75 14.36 -10.10
CA ASP A 69 -0.91 15.05 -11.38
C ASP A 69 -0.99 14.12 -12.59
N GLY A 70 -0.83 12.81 -12.38
CA GLY A 70 -0.94 11.78 -13.40
C GLY A 70 -2.36 11.53 -13.91
N PRO A 71 -2.51 10.67 -14.93
CA PRO A 71 -3.79 10.39 -15.56
C PRO A 71 -4.79 9.64 -14.67
N LEU A 72 -4.35 8.95 -13.60
CA LEU A 72 -5.26 8.31 -12.63
C LEU A 72 -6.05 9.32 -11.80
N LYS A 73 -5.51 10.55 -11.65
CA LYS A 73 -6.02 11.67 -10.83
C LYS A 73 -6.04 11.40 -9.33
N GLU A 74 -6.77 10.38 -8.90
CA GLU A 74 -6.98 10.10 -7.49
C GLU A 74 -7.27 8.63 -7.26
N ILE A 75 -6.70 8.08 -6.19
CA ILE A 75 -6.92 6.73 -5.69
C ILE A 75 -7.39 6.85 -4.25
N LEU A 76 -8.51 6.19 -3.94
CA LEU A 76 -9.03 6.07 -2.59
C LEU A 76 -8.99 4.60 -2.18
N ALA A 77 -8.52 4.30 -0.99
CA ALA A 77 -8.54 2.97 -0.42
C ALA A 77 -8.91 3.05 1.07
N GLU A 78 -9.67 2.08 1.56
CA GLU A 78 -10.07 1.99 2.96
C GLU A 78 -10.01 0.52 3.42
N ALA A 79 -9.58 0.32 4.65
CA ALA A 79 -9.58 -0.97 5.33
C ALA A 79 -10.08 -0.82 6.77
N ASN A 80 -10.96 -1.69 7.22
CA ASN A 80 -11.39 -1.74 8.62
C ASN A 80 -10.66 -2.83 9.42
N HIS A 81 -10.79 -2.79 10.74
CA HIS A 81 -10.18 -3.76 11.66
C HIS A 81 -10.67 -5.22 11.49
N GLU A 82 -11.78 -5.44 10.78
CA GLU A 82 -12.33 -6.77 10.46
C GLU A 82 -11.74 -7.35 9.17
N GLY A 83 -10.92 -6.58 8.45
CA GLY A 83 -10.35 -6.99 7.17
C GLY A 83 -11.23 -6.72 5.96
N HIS A 84 -12.32 -5.95 6.12
CA HIS A 84 -13.11 -5.47 4.99
C HIS A 84 -12.36 -4.32 4.29
N LEU A 85 -12.27 -4.40 2.96
CA LEU A 85 -11.54 -3.47 2.11
C LEU A 85 -12.45 -2.88 1.04
N ARG A 86 -12.24 -1.62 0.68
CA ARG A 86 -12.83 -1.01 -0.53
C ARG A 86 -11.90 0.05 -1.09
N GLY A 87 -12.02 0.34 -2.37
CA GLY A 87 -11.26 1.41 -2.98
C GLY A 87 -11.71 1.69 -4.39
N LEU A 88 -11.32 2.86 -4.90
CA LEU A 88 -11.63 3.28 -6.25
C LEU A 88 -10.52 4.11 -6.87
N VAL A 89 -10.51 4.13 -8.20
CA VAL A 89 -9.66 5.01 -9.00
C VAL A 89 -10.55 6.00 -9.74
N ARG A 90 -10.19 7.28 -9.72
CA ARG A 90 -10.98 8.34 -10.36
C ARG A 90 -11.04 8.20 -11.88
N ASN A 91 -9.94 7.81 -12.51
CA ASN A 91 -9.89 7.47 -13.93
C ASN A 91 -9.46 6.00 -14.13
N PRO A 92 -10.40 5.06 -14.32
CA PRO A 92 -10.08 3.63 -14.39
C PRO A 92 -9.48 3.18 -15.74
N GLN A 93 -9.64 3.98 -16.81
CA GLN A 93 -9.25 3.64 -18.18
C GLN A 93 -7.93 4.32 -18.59
N VAL A 94 -6.92 4.28 -17.71
CA VAL A 94 -5.59 4.81 -18.04
C VAL A 94 -4.85 3.81 -18.90
N ASP A 95 -4.52 4.20 -20.14
CA ASP A 95 -3.67 3.43 -21.02
C ASP A 95 -2.24 3.98 -20.97
N LEU A 96 -1.35 3.23 -20.33
CA LEU A 96 0.08 3.49 -20.32
C LEU A 96 0.80 2.16 -20.56
N PRO A 97 1.56 2.04 -21.67
CA PRO A 97 2.19 0.77 -22.02
C PRO A 97 3.27 0.39 -20.97
N PRO A 98 3.47 -0.91 -20.69
CA PRO A 98 4.52 -1.35 -19.79
C PRO A 98 5.91 -0.90 -20.27
N LYS A 99 6.76 -0.50 -19.34
CA LYS A 99 8.18 -0.20 -19.59
C LYS A 99 9.04 -1.25 -18.89
N ASN A 100 9.95 -1.89 -19.61
CA ASN A 100 10.82 -2.95 -19.07
C ASN A 100 10.04 -4.07 -18.34
N LYS A 101 8.91 -4.50 -18.93
CA LYS A 101 7.99 -5.51 -18.35
C LYS A 101 7.34 -5.12 -17.01
N LYS A 102 7.37 -3.84 -16.64
CA LYS A 102 6.70 -3.30 -15.44
C LYS A 102 5.61 -2.31 -15.84
N LEU A 103 4.49 -2.34 -15.12
CA LEU A 103 3.43 -1.35 -15.25
C LEU A 103 3.90 0.00 -14.68
N PRO A 104 3.73 1.12 -15.40
CA PRO A 104 4.29 2.41 -15.00
C PRO A 104 3.40 3.14 -13.97
N VAL A 105 3.27 2.57 -12.77
CA VAL A 105 2.37 3.09 -11.72
C VAL A 105 2.72 4.52 -11.32
N GLY A 106 4.00 4.84 -11.11
CA GLY A 106 4.44 6.20 -10.77
C GLY A 106 4.10 7.25 -11.83
N LEU A 107 4.12 6.88 -13.12
CA LEU A 107 3.65 7.78 -14.19
C LEU A 107 2.13 7.94 -14.18
N ALA A 108 1.40 6.86 -13.88
CA ALA A 108 -0.04 6.86 -13.82
C ALA A 108 -0.59 7.69 -12.66
N VAL A 109 0.07 7.63 -11.50
CA VAL A 109 -0.23 8.44 -10.31
C VAL A 109 0.27 9.88 -10.51
N GLY A 110 1.48 10.05 -11.02
CA GLY A 110 2.20 11.32 -11.04
C GLY A 110 3.12 11.50 -9.84
N GLN A 111 3.98 12.51 -9.92
CA GLN A 111 4.98 12.81 -8.87
C GLN A 111 4.65 14.11 -8.12
N LYS A 112 3.72 14.93 -8.63
CA LYS A 112 3.24 16.12 -7.92
C LYS A 112 1.88 15.82 -7.32
N GLY A 113 1.78 15.95 -6.02
CA GLY A 113 0.58 15.58 -5.30
C GLY A 113 0.89 15.21 -3.87
N PHE A 114 -0.01 14.45 -3.27
CA PHE A 114 0.13 13.99 -1.89
C PHE A 114 -0.40 12.58 -1.68
N ILE A 115 0.10 11.95 -0.63
CA ILE A 115 -0.54 10.82 0.03
C ILE A 115 -1.02 11.30 1.40
N ASN A 116 -2.30 11.06 1.68
CA ASN A 116 -2.99 11.43 2.92
C ASN A 116 -3.55 10.16 3.56
N ILE A 117 -3.30 9.98 4.85
CA ILE A 117 -3.75 8.81 5.62
C ILE A 117 -4.57 9.30 6.81
N ILE A 118 -5.77 8.76 6.95
CA ILE A 118 -6.70 9.04 8.03
C ILE A 118 -6.92 7.75 8.80
N ARG A 119 -6.68 7.76 10.10
CA ARG A 119 -6.95 6.67 11.03
C ARG A 119 -8.11 7.08 11.92
N ASP A 120 -9.25 6.46 11.70
CA ASP A 120 -10.44 6.62 12.52
C ASP A 120 -10.52 5.46 13.50
N TYR A 121 -10.26 5.75 14.76
CA TYR A 121 -10.34 4.78 15.86
C TYR A 121 -11.72 4.77 16.52
N GLY A 122 -12.79 5.30 15.91
CA GLY A 122 -14.10 5.39 16.58
C GLY A 122 -14.08 6.21 17.89
N LEU A 123 -13.06 7.06 18.04
CA LEU A 123 -12.92 8.05 19.11
C LEU A 123 -13.46 9.41 18.63
N LYS A 124 -13.28 10.48 19.42
CA LYS A 124 -13.83 11.80 19.09
C LYS A 124 -13.33 12.36 17.75
N GLU A 125 -12.02 12.31 17.48
CA GLU A 125 -11.44 12.87 16.26
C GLU A 125 -10.47 11.88 15.59
N PRO A 126 -10.55 11.72 14.26
CA PRO A 126 -9.61 10.86 13.54
C PRO A 126 -8.22 11.48 13.51
N TYR A 127 -7.19 10.64 13.54
CA TYR A 127 -5.82 11.07 13.28
C TYR A 127 -5.61 11.19 11.77
N GLN A 128 -5.04 12.28 11.30
CA GLN A 128 -4.76 12.52 9.89
C GLN A 128 -3.34 13.02 9.70
N GLY A 129 -2.65 12.47 8.71
CA GLY A 129 -1.35 12.96 8.25
C GLY A 129 -1.30 12.99 6.73
N SER A 130 -0.50 13.91 6.18
CA SER A 130 -0.30 14.05 4.73
C SER A 130 1.13 14.47 4.42
N ILE A 131 1.68 13.93 3.34
CA ILE A 131 2.98 14.32 2.79
C ILE A 131 2.89 14.49 1.27
N ALA A 132 3.83 15.21 0.68
CA ALA A 132 4.00 15.22 -0.77
C ALA A 132 4.41 13.82 -1.28
N LEU A 133 3.99 13.47 -2.50
CA LEU A 133 4.48 12.26 -3.17
C LEU A 133 5.99 12.36 -3.42
N VAL A 134 6.67 11.24 -3.26
CA VAL A 134 8.11 11.11 -3.52
C VAL A 134 8.35 10.46 -4.88
N SER A 135 7.56 9.44 -5.23
CA SER A 135 7.71 8.72 -6.50
C SER A 135 6.41 8.39 -7.22
N GLY A 136 5.29 8.28 -6.49
CA GLY A 136 4.01 7.83 -7.04
C GLY A 136 3.91 6.30 -7.18
N GLU A 137 4.93 5.54 -6.79
CA GLU A 137 4.91 4.06 -6.81
C GLU A 137 4.12 3.46 -5.63
N ILE A 138 3.58 4.32 -4.74
CA ILE A 138 2.69 4.01 -3.60
C ILE A 138 3.43 3.33 -2.44
N ALA A 139 4.23 2.29 -2.68
CA ALA A 139 4.96 1.60 -1.62
C ALA A 139 6.01 2.52 -0.96
N GLU A 140 6.77 3.24 -1.79
CA GLU A 140 7.79 4.19 -1.34
C GLU A 140 7.14 5.42 -0.69
N ASP A 141 6.08 5.96 -1.27
CA ASP A 141 5.34 7.08 -0.70
C ASP A 141 4.76 6.72 0.68
N LEU A 142 4.25 5.49 0.84
CA LEU A 142 3.75 4.99 2.12
C LEU A 142 4.88 4.79 3.15
N ALA A 143 6.00 4.20 2.76
CA ALA A 143 7.15 4.03 3.66
C ALA A 143 7.70 5.38 4.13
N TYR A 144 7.76 6.36 3.22
CA TYR A 144 8.19 7.71 3.54
C TYR A 144 7.18 8.44 4.43
N TYR A 145 5.87 8.30 4.18
CA TYR A 145 4.82 8.82 5.06
C TYR A 145 4.96 8.30 6.49
N LEU A 146 5.13 6.98 6.67
CA LEU A 146 5.28 6.36 7.99
C LEU A 146 6.53 6.88 8.71
N THR A 147 7.62 7.07 7.97
CA THR A 147 8.88 7.57 8.52
C THR A 147 8.78 9.05 8.94
N VAL A 148 8.19 9.91 8.11
CA VAL A 148 8.17 11.37 8.33
C VAL A 148 6.99 11.81 9.20
N SER A 149 5.79 11.30 8.94
CA SER A 149 4.56 11.73 9.62
C SER A 149 4.32 10.97 10.92
N GLU A 150 4.61 9.65 10.93
CA GLU A 150 4.38 8.80 12.10
C GLU A 150 5.66 8.53 12.92
N GLN A 151 6.84 8.97 12.44
CA GLN A 151 8.14 8.71 13.07
C GLN A 151 8.42 7.21 13.28
N VAL A 152 7.91 6.38 12.36
CA VAL A 152 8.12 4.93 12.36
C VAL A 152 8.90 4.54 11.10
N PRO A 153 10.23 4.43 11.16
CA PRO A 153 11.03 3.92 10.06
C PRO A 153 10.48 2.58 9.57
N SER A 154 10.11 2.56 8.29
CA SER A 154 9.34 1.47 7.71
C SER A 154 9.88 1.05 6.35
N ALA A 155 9.95 -0.25 6.10
CA ALA A 155 10.18 -0.81 4.77
C ALA A 155 8.87 -1.39 4.23
N CYS A 156 8.50 -1.00 3.01
CA CYS A 156 7.24 -1.39 2.39
C CYS A 156 7.49 -1.90 0.97
N ALA A 157 6.88 -3.03 0.63
CA ALA A 157 6.84 -3.51 -0.74
C ALA A 157 5.40 -3.91 -1.08
N LEU A 158 4.90 -3.39 -2.20
CA LEU A 158 3.55 -3.65 -2.68
C LEU A 158 3.62 -4.07 -4.15
N GLY A 159 3.00 -5.20 -4.46
CA GLY A 159 3.10 -5.84 -5.76
C GLY A 159 1.74 -6.24 -6.30
N VAL A 160 1.57 -6.05 -7.60
CA VAL A 160 0.42 -6.57 -8.36
C VAL A 160 0.97 -7.10 -9.68
N LEU A 161 0.72 -8.38 -9.94
CA LEU A 161 1.01 -9.05 -11.20
C LEU A 161 -0.29 -9.20 -11.97
N VAL A 162 -0.32 -8.66 -13.17
CA VAL A 162 -1.48 -8.68 -14.07
C VAL A 162 -1.07 -9.45 -15.33
N ASP A 163 -1.94 -10.35 -15.79
CA ASP A 163 -1.76 -11.10 -17.03
C ASP A 163 -2.08 -10.26 -18.26
N VAL A 164 -1.78 -10.77 -19.46
CA VAL A 164 -2.04 -10.09 -20.74
C VAL A 164 -3.53 -9.82 -21.00
N ASP A 165 -4.42 -10.62 -20.43
CA ASP A 165 -5.88 -10.44 -20.51
C ASP A 165 -6.42 -9.47 -19.43
N GLY A 166 -5.53 -8.91 -18.60
CA GLY A 166 -5.87 -8.02 -17.50
C GLY A 166 -6.24 -8.71 -16.19
N LYS A 167 -6.26 -10.06 -16.13
CA LYS A 167 -6.55 -10.79 -14.89
C LYS A 167 -5.44 -10.60 -13.86
N VAL A 168 -5.82 -10.47 -12.59
CA VAL A 168 -4.84 -10.41 -11.50
C VAL A 168 -4.33 -11.81 -11.19
N LEU A 169 -3.02 -12.03 -11.37
CA LEU A 169 -2.36 -13.30 -11.04
C LEU A 169 -1.92 -13.33 -9.58
N GLN A 170 -1.43 -12.20 -9.08
CA GLN A 170 -1.01 -12.06 -7.69
C GLN A 170 -1.14 -10.59 -7.25
N ALA A 171 -1.66 -10.35 -6.05
CA ALA A 171 -1.61 -9.03 -5.43
C ALA A 171 -1.31 -9.16 -3.94
N GLY A 172 -0.49 -8.25 -3.41
CA GLY A 172 -0.12 -8.29 -2.01
C GLY A 172 1.09 -7.44 -1.69
N GLY A 173 1.69 -7.70 -0.54
CA GLY A 173 2.85 -6.97 -0.09
C GLY A 173 3.20 -7.24 1.35
N TYR A 174 4.19 -6.51 1.84
CA TYR A 174 4.57 -6.51 3.25
C TYR A 174 4.91 -5.12 3.74
N LEU A 175 4.81 -4.95 5.06
CA LEU A 175 5.24 -3.77 5.80
C LEU A 175 6.07 -4.23 6.99
N ILE A 176 7.30 -3.73 7.11
CA ILE A 176 8.18 -3.97 8.25
C ILE A 176 8.43 -2.65 8.93
N GLN A 177 8.34 -2.62 10.26
CA GLN A 177 8.48 -1.40 11.06
C GLN A 177 9.46 -1.62 12.20
N LYS A 178 10.35 -0.63 12.39
CA LYS A 178 11.26 -0.56 13.54
C LYS A 178 10.46 -0.42 14.84
N LEU A 179 10.85 -1.19 15.86
CA LEU A 179 10.42 -0.95 17.24
C LEU A 179 11.43 -0.04 17.95
N PRO A 180 11.03 0.66 19.04
CA PRO A 180 11.89 1.64 19.71
C PRO A 180 13.28 1.12 20.12
N GLU A 181 13.36 -0.17 20.46
CA GLU A 181 14.57 -0.82 20.97
C GLU A 181 15.52 -1.32 19.86
N ALA A 182 15.19 -1.12 18.58
CA ALA A 182 16.01 -1.69 17.50
C ALA A 182 17.37 -1.00 17.36
N THR A 183 18.44 -1.82 17.36
CA THR A 183 19.82 -1.36 17.26
C THR A 183 20.23 -1.08 15.81
N GLU A 184 21.31 -0.32 15.61
CA GLU A 184 21.84 -0.02 14.27
C GLU A 184 22.32 -1.29 13.53
N GLU A 185 22.82 -2.28 14.27
CA GLU A 185 23.19 -3.59 13.70
C GLU A 185 21.96 -4.34 13.19
N GLU A 186 20.86 -4.32 13.93
CA GLU A 186 19.59 -4.94 13.52
C GLU A 186 19.01 -4.26 12.27
N ILE A 187 19.11 -2.93 12.19
CA ILE A 187 18.67 -2.14 11.03
C ILE A 187 19.52 -2.48 9.80
N SER A 188 20.84 -2.43 9.95
CA SER A 188 21.79 -2.72 8.86
C SER A 188 21.58 -4.14 8.33
N TYR A 189 21.42 -5.12 9.23
CA TYR A 189 21.12 -6.50 8.86
C TYR A 189 19.84 -6.61 8.03
N LEU A 190 18.76 -5.94 8.46
CA LEU A 190 17.49 -5.97 7.74
C LEU A 190 17.60 -5.32 6.35
N GLU A 191 18.26 -4.17 6.25
CA GLU A 191 18.47 -3.48 4.96
C GLU A 191 19.24 -4.34 3.96
N GLU A 192 20.28 -5.05 4.39
CA GLU A 192 21.02 -5.98 3.54
C GLU A 192 20.14 -7.13 3.03
N LYS A 193 19.23 -7.64 3.87
CA LYS A 193 18.29 -8.70 3.47
C LYS A 193 17.21 -8.21 2.52
N LEU A 194 16.82 -6.95 2.60
CA LEU A 194 15.80 -6.35 1.73
C LEU A 194 16.34 -5.93 0.36
N ARG A 195 17.66 -5.80 0.19
CA ARG A 195 18.29 -5.48 -1.10
C ARG A 195 18.42 -6.67 -2.06
N ASN A 196 18.24 -7.90 -1.57
CA ASN A 196 18.35 -9.15 -2.33
C ASN A 196 16.97 -9.71 -2.71
#